data_AF-A0A1G9IK15-F1
#
_entry.id   AF-A0A1G9IK15-F1
#
_cell.length_a   1.000
_cell.length_b   1.000
_cell.length_c   1.000
_cell.angle_alpha   90.00
_cell.angle_beta   90.00
_cell.angle_gamma   90.00
#
_symmetry.space_group_name_H-M   'P 1'
#
loop_
_entity.id
_entity.type
_entity.pdbx_description
1 polymer ?
#
loop_
_entity_poly.entity_id
_entity_poly.type
_entity_poly.pdbx_seq_one_letter_code
_entity_poly.pdbx_strand_id
1 'polypeptide(L)'
;MLATMHIGSKALVNNPQAFTELYFDGKVVEKILNKNFPGNNFYDVTEKYPERFSITECFKKHNHIPKTLYVFNGSSYTDYDKQYTHLIKKVTSEDIDLSNIEFLIYHDKKLKHGPLSKDKTVHLINSRLVYDDL
;
A
#
# COMPACT_ATOMS: atom_id res chain seq x y z
N MET A 1 4.41 1.37 -3.95
CA MET A 1 4.71 1.02 -5.35
C MET A 1 6.01 1.66 -5.80
N LEU A 2 6.16 2.99 -5.92
CA LEU A 2 7.41 3.61 -6.41
C LEU A 2 8.70 3.08 -5.75
N ALA A 3 8.74 2.93 -4.43
CA ALA A 3 9.91 2.41 -3.71
C ALA A 3 10.36 1.01 -4.17
N THR A 4 9.47 0.18 -4.72
CA THR A 4 9.84 -1.13 -5.27
C THR A 4 10.72 -1.01 -6.52
N MET A 5 10.79 0.18 -7.14
CA MET A 5 11.65 0.45 -8.30
C MET A 5 13.02 1.01 -7.91
N HIS A 6 13.21 1.43 -6.65
CA HIS A 6 14.41 2.14 -6.20
C HIS A 6 15.15 1.33 -5.12
N ILE A 7 16.17 0.59 -5.53
CA ILE A 7 17.01 -0.20 -4.62
C ILE A 7 17.67 0.71 -3.58
N GLY A 8 17.65 0.28 -2.31
CA GLY A 8 18.18 1.05 -1.18
C GLY A 8 17.21 2.09 -0.62
N SER A 9 16.04 2.29 -1.25
CA SER A 9 15.02 3.18 -0.72
C SER A 9 14.33 2.60 0.53
N LYS A 10 13.76 3.50 1.32
CA LYS A 10 12.87 3.19 2.43
C LYS A 10 11.51 3.84 2.17
N ALA A 11 10.43 3.21 2.61
CA ALA A 11 9.08 3.75 2.49
C ALA A 11 8.39 3.80 3.86
N LEU A 12 7.65 4.87 4.10
CA LEU A 12 6.64 4.95 5.16
C LEU A 12 5.32 5.25 4.48
N VAL A 13 4.34 4.38 4.65
CA VAL A 13 3.04 4.50 3.99
C VAL A 13 1.94 4.55 5.04
N ASN A 14 1.19 5.65 5.04
CA ASN A 14 0.14 5.94 6.01
C ASN A 14 -1.24 5.70 5.36
N ASN A 15 -2.03 4.79 5.93
CA ASN A 15 -3.31 4.31 5.39
C ASN A 15 -3.23 3.88 3.92
N PRO A 16 -2.41 2.86 3.61
CA PRO A 16 -2.14 2.44 2.25
C PRO A 16 -3.39 1.87 1.57
N GLN A 17 -3.55 2.17 0.28
CA GLN A 17 -4.31 1.34 -0.65
C GLN A 17 -3.34 0.33 -1.28
N ALA A 18 -3.04 -0.76 -0.57
CA ALA A 18 -2.20 -1.85 -1.05
C ALA A 18 -2.79 -2.56 -2.28
N PHE A 19 -4.13 -2.57 -2.37
CA PHE A 19 -4.92 -3.08 -3.48
C PHE A 19 -5.92 -1.99 -3.89
N THR A 20 -5.62 -1.30 -4.97
CA THR A 20 -6.39 -0.11 -5.39
C THR A 20 -7.77 -0.48 -5.92
N GLU A 21 -7.96 -1.69 -6.45
CA GLU A 21 -9.26 -2.24 -6.85
C GLU A 21 -10.23 -2.37 -5.66
N LEU A 22 -9.72 -2.54 -4.44
CA LEU A 22 -10.53 -2.61 -3.23
C LEU A 22 -10.93 -1.22 -2.70
N TYR A 23 -10.37 -0.14 -3.27
CA TYR A 23 -10.70 1.24 -2.90
C TYR A 23 -12.05 1.64 -3.49
N PHE A 24 -13.00 2.02 -2.62
CA PHE A 24 -14.40 2.30 -2.98
C PHE A 24 -15.04 1.23 -3.86
N ASP A 25 -14.71 -0.04 -3.60
CA ASP A 25 -15.21 -1.20 -4.34
C ASP A 25 -15.02 -1.06 -5.86
N GLY A 26 -13.86 -0.55 -6.27
CA GLY A 26 -13.46 -0.43 -7.68
C GLY A 26 -14.09 0.75 -8.44
N LYS A 27 -15.13 1.39 -7.92
CA LYS A 27 -15.88 2.45 -8.66
C LYS A 27 -15.04 3.67 -9.03
N VAL A 28 -14.13 4.08 -8.14
CA VAL A 28 -13.24 5.21 -8.41
C VAL A 28 -12.20 4.82 -9.46
N VAL A 29 -11.67 3.60 -9.36
CA VAL A 29 -10.72 3.06 -10.34
C VAL A 29 -11.38 2.97 -11.71
N GLU A 30 -12.59 2.41 -11.80
CA GLU A 30 -13.36 2.29 -13.04
C GLU A 30 -13.56 3.65 -13.72
N LYS A 31 -13.92 4.71 -12.98
CA LYS A 31 -14.03 6.07 -13.53
C LYS A 31 -12.71 6.59 -14.12
N ILE A 32 -11.59 6.34 -13.43
CA ILE A 32 -10.26 6.73 -13.91
C ILE A 32 -9.92 5.94 -15.17
N LEU A 33 -10.20 4.64 -15.19
CA LEU A 33 -9.92 3.77 -16.33
C LEU A 33 -10.74 4.19 -17.56
N ASN A 34 -12.04 4.40 -17.40
CA ASN A 34 -12.92 4.80 -18.51
C ASN A 34 -12.47 6.12 -19.17
N LYS A 35 -11.88 7.04 -18.39
CA LYS A 35 -11.35 8.31 -18.92
C LYS A 35 -10.02 8.16 -19.65
N ASN A 36 -9.12 7.31 -19.15
CA ASN A 36 -7.74 7.22 -19.65
C ASN A 36 -7.51 6.06 -20.63
N PHE A 37 -8.38 5.06 -20.61
CA PHE A 37 -8.36 3.86 -21.46
C PHE A 37 -9.72 3.67 -22.15
N PRO A 38 -10.20 4.66 -22.94
CA PRO A 38 -11.50 4.55 -23.58
C PRO A 38 -11.58 3.27 -24.43
N GLY A 39 -12.68 2.53 -24.27
CA GLY A 39 -12.93 1.28 -24.99
C GLY A 39 -12.30 0.03 -24.38
N ASN A 40 -11.52 0.13 -23.30
CA ASN A 40 -11.08 -1.04 -22.53
C ASN A 40 -11.99 -1.21 -21.31
N ASN A 41 -12.31 -2.45 -20.95
CA ASN A 41 -13.04 -2.71 -19.71
C ASN A 41 -12.05 -2.78 -18.52
N PHE A 42 -12.58 -2.68 -17.30
CA PHE A 42 -11.76 -2.73 -16.07
C PHE A 42 -10.86 -3.98 -16.00
N TYR A 43 -11.42 -5.15 -16.34
CA TYR A 43 -10.73 -6.43 -16.25
C TYR A 43 -9.50 -6.45 -17.18
N ASP A 44 -9.67 -6.05 -18.44
CA ASP A 44 -8.61 -6.02 -19.44
C ASP A 44 -7.42 -5.16 -18.98
N VAL A 45 -7.70 -4.00 -18.38
CA VAL A 45 -6.65 -3.09 -17.91
C VAL A 45 -5.95 -3.65 -16.68
N THR A 46 -6.69 -4.24 -15.73
CA THR A 46 -6.11 -4.86 -14.54
C THR A 46 -5.28 -6.09 -14.85
N GLU A 47 -5.66 -6.87 -15.87
CA GLU A 47 -4.88 -8.01 -16.35
C GLU A 47 -3.61 -7.55 -17.07
N LYS A 48 -3.69 -6.45 -17.84
CA LYS A 48 -2.54 -5.91 -18.58
C LYS A 48 -1.53 -5.19 -17.71
N TYR A 49 -1.95 -4.54 -16.63
CA TYR A 49 -1.09 -3.75 -15.74
C TYR A 49 -1.29 -4.07 -14.26
N PRO A 50 -1.16 -5.35 -13.84
CA PRO A 50 -1.52 -5.79 -12.50
C PRO A 50 -0.70 -5.09 -11.41
N GLU A 51 0.54 -4.69 -11.70
CA GLU A 51 1.41 -3.97 -10.76
C GLU A 51 0.87 -2.59 -10.37
N ARG A 52 0.00 -1.99 -11.18
CA ARG A 52 -0.59 -0.67 -10.87
C ARG A 52 -1.68 -0.78 -9.82
N PHE A 53 -2.21 -1.99 -9.61
CA PHE A 53 -3.34 -2.22 -8.72
C PHE A 53 -2.95 -2.96 -7.46
N SER A 54 -2.01 -3.91 -7.56
CA SER A 54 -1.56 -4.75 -6.46
C SER A 54 -0.12 -4.48 -6.09
N ILE A 55 0.12 -4.23 -4.80
CA ILE A 55 1.48 -4.10 -4.28
C ILE A 55 2.29 -5.41 -4.41
N THR A 56 1.65 -6.59 -4.29
CA THR A 56 2.37 -7.87 -4.41
C THR A 56 2.81 -8.12 -5.85
N GLU A 57 2.02 -7.68 -6.82
CA GLU A 57 2.39 -7.72 -8.24
C GLU A 57 3.53 -6.72 -8.53
N CYS A 58 3.55 -5.57 -7.85
CA CYS A 58 4.68 -4.65 -7.87
C CYS A 58 5.97 -5.29 -7.32
N PHE A 59 5.89 -6.02 -6.20
CA PHE A 59 7.04 -6.72 -5.62
C PHE A 59 7.61 -7.76 -6.60
N LYS A 60 6.74 -8.57 -7.22
CA LYS A 60 7.12 -9.58 -8.21
C LYS A 60 7.74 -8.94 -9.46
N LYS A 61 7.08 -7.94 -10.05
CA LYS A 61 7.54 -7.27 -11.28
C LYS A 61 8.94 -6.68 -11.16
N HIS A 62 9.24 -6.10 -10.00
CA HIS A 62 10.53 -5.45 -9.76
C HIS A 62 11.53 -6.34 -9.01
N ASN A 63 11.12 -7.55 -8.63
CA ASN A 63 11.89 -8.46 -7.79
C ASN A 63 12.51 -7.75 -6.57
N HIS A 64 11.72 -6.87 -5.94
CA HIS A 64 12.20 -6.00 -4.88
C HIS A 64 11.11 -5.61 -3.90
N ILE A 65 11.39 -5.82 -2.61
CA ILE A 65 10.58 -5.38 -1.48
C ILE A 65 11.43 -4.37 -0.69
N PRO A 66 11.10 -3.07 -0.73
CA PRO A 66 11.86 -2.04 -0.03
C PRO A 66 11.61 -2.13 1.48
N LYS A 67 12.55 -1.62 2.28
CA LYS A 67 12.36 -1.47 3.72
C LYS A 67 11.17 -0.54 3.96
N THR A 68 10.06 -1.07 4.46
CA THR A 68 8.78 -0.36 4.49
C THR A 68 8.13 -0.42 5.85
N LEU A 69 7.65 0.72 6.35
CA LEU A 69 6.69 0.79 7.43
C LEU A 69 5.30 1.05 6.86
N TYR A 70 4.40 0.08 6.98
CA TYR A 70 2.97 0.29 6.72
C TYR A 70 2.25 0.67 8.00
N VAL A 71 1.47 1.73 7.93
CA VAL A 71 0.69 2.24 9.06
C VAL A 71 -0.80 2.07 8.74
N PHE A 72 -1.49 1.27 9.55
CA PHE A 72 -2.90 0.92 9.38
C PHE A 72 -3.72 1.32 10.62
N ASN A 73 -4.95 1.79 10.40
CA ASN A 73 -5.92 1.95 11.47
C ASN A 73 -6.72 0.66 11.69
N GLY A 74 -6.42 -0.08 12.75
CA GLY A 74 -7.15 -1.29 13.16
C GLY A 74 -8.61 -1.05 13.58
N SER A 75 -9.05 0.20 13.70
CA SER A 75 -10.47 0.54 13.92
C SER A 75 -11.22 0.91 12.64
N SER A 76 -10.56 0.90 11.48
CA SER A 76 -11.13 1.25 10.18
C SER A 76 -11.33 -0.01 9.35
N TYR A 77 -12.58 -0.33 9.00
CA TYR A 77 -12.90 -1.48 8.14
C TYR A 77 -12.19 -1.41 6.77
N THR A 78 -11.97 -0.19 6.26
CA THR A 78 -11.26 -0.02 4.99
C THR A 78 -9.77 -0.31 5.14
N ASP A 79 -9.13 0.16 6.20
CA ASP A 79 -7.68 -0.04 6.38
C ASP A 79 -7.36 -1.45 6.84
N TYR A 80 -8.12 -1.96 7.80
CA TYR A 80 -7.83 -3.25 8.42
C TYR A 80 -8.38 -4.41 7.58
N ASP A 81 -9.70 -4.49 7.45
CA ASP A 81 -10.37 -5.65 6.84
C ASP A 81 -10.25 -5.70 5.31
N LYS A 82 -10.17 -4.55 4.63
CA LYS A 82 -10.02 -4.54 3.16
C LYS A 82 -8.57 -4.50 2.70
N GLN A 83 -7.69 -3.81 3.41
CA GLN A 83 -6.31 -3.60 2.94
C GLN A 83 -5.31 -4.47 3.69
N TYR A 84 -5.21 -4.35 5.02
CA TYR A 84 -4.23 -5.10 5.81
C TYR A 84 -4.46 -6.61 5.75
N THR A 85 -5.66 -7.11 6.09
CA THR A 85 -5.92 -8.56 6.10
C THR A 85 -5.81 -9.17 4.69
N HIS A 86 -6.22 -8.42 3.65
CA HIS A 86 -6.07 -8.84 2.27
C HIS A 86 -4.59 -8.94 1.87
N LEU A 87 -3.78 -7.95 2.27
CA LEU A 87 -2.33 -7.98 2.08
C LEU A 87 -1.72 -9.22 2.73
N ILE A 88 -1.99 -9.45 4.02
CA ILE A 88 -1.48 -10.62 4.75
C ILE A 88 -1.94 -11.93 4.10
N LYS A 89 -3.20 -12.02 3.66
CA LYS A 89 -3.68 -13.21 2.96
C LYS A 89 -2.91 -13.46 1.67
N LYS A 90 -2.70 -12.42 0.86
CA LYS A 90 -2.07 -12.54 -0.47
C LYS A 90 -0.58 -12.86 -0.37
N VAL A 91 0.15 -12.18 0.51
CA VAL A 91 1.59 -12.44 0.72
C VAL A 91 1.83 -13.83 1.30
N THR A 92 0.98 -14.31 2.22
CA THR A 92 1.07 -15.69 2.72
C THR A 92 0.75 -16.71 1.65
N SER A 93 -0.30 -16.49 0.83
CA SER A 93 -0.66 -17.43 -0.24
C SER A 93 0.38 -17.50 -1.36
N GLU A 94 1.16 -16.44 -1.54
CA GLU A 94 2.16 -16.30 -2.59
C GLU A 94 3.60 -16.53 -2.07
N ASP A 95 3.74 -16.92 -0.80
CA ASP A 95 5.03 -17.15 -0.11
C ASP A 95 6.02 -15.97 -0.26
N ILE A 96 5.49 -14.74 -0.11
CA ILE A 96 6.28 -13.51 -0.22
C ILE A 96 6.97 -13.22 1.12
N ASP A 97 8.30 -13.10 1.09
CA ASP A 97 9.09 -12.70 2.26
C ASP A 97 8.80 -11.25 2.68
N LEU A 98 8.29 -11.08 3.90
CA LEU A 98 7.99 -9.78 4.49
C LEU A 98 9.07 -9.27 5.45
N SER A 99 10.27 -9.88 5.46
CA SER A 99 11.36 -9.50 6.37
C SER A 99 11.74 -8.00 6.32
N ASN A 100 11.53 -7.35 5.17
CA ASN A 100 11.76 -5.91 4.98
C ASN A 100 10.54 -5.03 5.29
N ILE A 101 9.42 -5.60 5.74
CA ILE A 101 8.19 -4.89 6.01
C ILE A 101 7.86 -4.92 7.49
N GLU A 102 7.58 -3.75 8.05
CA GLU A 102 7.03 -3.58 9.38
C GLU A 102 5.60 -3.04 9.30
N PHE A 103 4.75 -3.50 10.21
CA PHE A 103 3.37 -3.05 10.33
C PHE A 103 3.15 -2.34 11.67
N LEU A 104 2.68 -1.09 11.62
CA LEU A 104 2.19 -0.36 12.77
C LEU A 104 0.66 -0.25 12.69
N ILE A 105 -0.02 -0.96 13.58
CA ILE A 105 -1.48 -1.01 13.65
C ILE A 105 -1.93 -0.17 14.84
N TYR A 106 -2.50 1.00 14.57
CA TYR A 106 -3.03 1.89 15.59
C TYR A 106 -4.56 1.82 15.64
N HIS A 107 -5.18 2.26 16.72
CA HIS A 107 -6.63 2.22 16.86
C HIS A 107 -7.20 3.60 17.15
N ASP A 108 -7.80 4.23 16.14
CA ASP A 108 -8.52 5.50 16.28
C ASP A 108 -9.87 5.45 15.54
N LYS A 109 -10.94 5.22 16.30
CA LYS A 109 -12.31 5.15 15.76
C LYS A 109 -12.79 6.48 15.17
N LYS A 110 -12.30 7.62 15.68
CA LYS A 110 -12.73 8.95 15.20
C LYS A 110 -12.12 9.27 13.85
N LEU A 111 -10.85 8.87 13.67
CA LEU A 111 -10.09 9.16 12.46
C LEU A 111 -10.58 8.35 11.25
N LYS A 112 -11.23 7.19 11.44
CA LYS A 112 -11.69 6.30 10.35
C LYS A 112 -10.53 6.03 9.36
N HIS A 113 -10.73 6.26 8.06
CA HIS A 113 -9.70 6.14 7.02
C HIS A 113 -8.78 7.39 6.91
N GLY A 114 -8.95 8.38 7.79
CA GLY A 114 -8.10 9.55 7.84
C GLY A 114 -6.65 9.17 8.18
N PRO A 115 -5.65 9.68 7.46
CA PRO A 115 -4.25 9.43 7.78
C PRO A 115 -3.91 9.99 9.16
N LEU A 116 -2.88 9.45 9.81
CA LEU A 116 -2.28 10.11 10.97
C LEU A 116 -2.00 11.59 10.67
N SER A 117 -2.14 12.44 11.68
CA SER A 117 -1.85 13.87 11.54
C SER A 117 -0.41 14.09 11.03
N LYS A 118 -0.19 15.27 10.44
CA LYS A 118 1.14 15.68 9.97
C LYS A 118 2.20 15.49 11.06
N ASP A 119 1.94 15.98 12.28
CA ASP A 119 2.92 15.92 13.37
C ASP A 119 3.27 14.48 13.77
N LYS A 120 2.27 13.60 13.85
CA LYS A 120 2.49 12.16 14.11
C LYS A 120 3.27 11.51 12.97
N THR A 121 2.94 11.85 11.73
CA THR A 121 3.64 11.33 10.55
C THR A 121 5.09 11.80 10.52
N VAL A 122 5.37 13.08 10.78
CA VAL A 122 6.74 13.63 10.88
C VAL A 122 7.51 12.97 12.02
N HIS A 123 6.88 12.77 13.17
CA HIS A 123 7.51 12.07 14.29
C HIS A 123 7.90 10.62 13.91
N LEU A 124 7.02 9.89 13.22
CA LEU A 124 7.34 8.54 12.72
C LEU A 124 8.44 8.55 11.67
N ILE A 125 8.48 9.55 10.78
CA ILE A 125 9.57 9.68 9.82
C ILE A 125 10.89 9.88 10.58
N ASN A 126 10.94 10.85 11.49
CA ASN A 126 12.15 11.21 12.22
C ASN A 126 12.66 10.09 13.13
N SER A 127 11.79 9.26 13.72
CA SER A 127 12.22 8.12 14.54
C SER A 127 12.82 6.97 13.74
N ARG A 128 12.71 7.00 12.40
CA ARG A 128 13.22 5.98 11.48
C ARG A 128 14.35 6.46 10.58
N LEU A 129 14.63 7.76 10.60
CA LEU A 129 15.84 8.31 10.05
C LEU A 129 16.99 8.00 11.02
N VAL A 130 17.78 6.98 10.67
CA VAL A 130 19.14 6.86 11.17
C VAL A 130 19.96 7.74 10.24
N TYR A 131 20.50 8.83 10.77
CA TYR A 131 21.59 9.53 10.11
C TYR A 131 22.82 8.65 10.36
N ASP A 132 23.28 7.96 9.32
CA ASP A 132 24.66 7.48 9.34
C ASP A 132 25.51 8.77 9.29
N ASP A 133 26.29 9.02 10.34
CA ASP A 133 27.19 10.17 10.39
C ASP A 133 28.04 10.20 9.11
N LEU A 134 27.85 11.25 8.30
CA LEU A 134 28.60 11.54 7.07
C LEU A 134 29.99 12.10 7.40
#